data_AF-A0A950ABT8-F1
#
_entry.id   AF-A0A950ABT8-F1
#
_cell.length_a   1.000
_cell.length_b   1.000
_cell.length_c   1.000
_cell.angle_alpha   90.00
_cell.angle_beta   90.00
_cell.angle_gamma   90.00
#
_symmetry.space_group_name_H-M   'P 1'
#
loop_
_entity.id
_entity.type
_entity.pdbx_description
1 polymer ?
#
loop_
_entity_poly.entity_id
_entity_poly.type
_entity_poly.pdbx_seq_one_letter_code
_entity_poly.pdbx_strand_id
1 'polypeptide(L)' 'IQPGPIDTDLNPAAGDWAVPQKAVTALDRYGHVDEVAALVSFVAGPESSYMTGANLTVDGGTNA' A
#
# COMPACT_ATOMS: atom_id res chain seq x y z
N ILE A 1 -5.49 -3.26 -7.25
CA ILE A 1 -4.46 -2.94 -6.25
C ILE A 1 -5.15 -2.26 -5.08
N GLN A 2 -4.90 -2.71 -3.85
CA GLN A 2 -5.57 -2.23 -2.63
C GLN A 2 -4.50 -1.79 -1.62
N PRO A 3 -4.11 -0.50 -1.64
CA PRO A 3 -3.15 0.04 -0.69
C PRO A 3 -3.74 0.19 0.71
N GLY A 4 -2.88 0.15 1.72
CA GLY A 4 -3.16 0.58 3.09
C GLY A 4 -2.89 2.08 3.28
N PRO A 5 -2.53 2.52 4.49
CA PRO A 5 -2.07 3.89 4.73
C PRO A 5 -0.77 4.18 3.95
N ILE A 6 -0.82 5.13 3.02
CA ILE A 6 0.33 5.57 2.21
C ILE A 6 0.67 7.02 2.54
N ASP A 7 1.97 7.30 2.75
CA ASP A 7 2.49 8.63 3.03
C ASP A 7 2.37 9.52 1.78
N THR A 8 1.51 10.54 1.86
CA THR A 8 1.26 11.51 0.80
C THR A 8 1.03 12.89 1.42
N ASP A 9 1.10 13.95 0.63
CA ASP A 9 0.87 15.32 1.12
C ASP A 9 -0.48 15.50 1.85
N LEU A 10 -1.51 14.76 1.43
CA LEU A 10 -2.86 14.79 2.04
C LEU A 10 -3.11 13.71 3.10
N ASN A 11 -2.22 12.72 3.21
CA ASN A 11 -2.24 11.69 4.24
C ASN A 11 -0.82 11.48 4.74
N PRO A 12 -0.24 12.47 5.44
CA PRO A 12 1.13 12.36 5.90
C PRO A 12 1.26 11.28 6.98
N ALA A 13 2.40 10.59 7.04
CA ALA A 13 2.74 9.63 8.08
C ALA A 13 3.02 10.28 9.46
N ALA A 14 2.43 11.46 9.70
CA ALA A 14 2.61 12.30 10.87
C ALA A 14 1.26 12.86 11.36
N GLY A 15 1.24 13.34 12.60
CA GLY A 15 0.02 13.86 13.26
C GLY A 15 -0.79 12.79 13.99
N ASP A 16 -1.84 13.23 14.67
CA ASP A 16 -2.58 12.40 15.63
C ASP A 16 -3.22 11.17 15.00
N TRP A 17 -3.64 11.27 13.73
CA TRP A 17 -4.25 10.16 12.98
C TRP A 17 -3.25 9.16 12.42
N ALA A 18 -1.95 9.49 12.36
CA ALA A 18 -0.94 8.56 11.87
C ALA A 18 -0.60 7.46 12.88
N VAL A 19 -0.70 7.76 14.19
CA VAL A 19 -0.44 6.78 15.26
C VAL A 19 -1.41 5.59 15.19
N PRO A 20 -2.74 5.78 15.22
CA PRO A 20 -3.67 4.66 15.12
C PRO A 20 -3.58 3.95 13.76
N GLN A 21 -3.28 4.65 12.66
CA GLN A 21 -3.13 4.03 11.35
C GLN A 21 -1.89 3.13 11.24
N LYS A 22 -0.75 3.51 11.83
CA LYS A 22 0.43 2.64 11.88
C LYS A 22 0.18 1.40 12.74
N ALA A 23 -0.46 1.59 13.90
CA ALA A 23 -0.71 0.53 14.87
C ALA A 23 -1.63 -0.60 14.35
N VAL A 24 -2.45 -0.32 13.32
CA VAL A 24 -3.27 -1.36 12.67
C VAL A 24 -2.54 -2.08 11.53
N THR A 25 -1.39 -1.57 11.09
CA THR A 25 -0.54 -2.28 10.12
C THR A 25 0.38 -3.25 10.87
N ALA A 26 0.59 -4.45 10.33
CA ALA A 26 1.56 -5.41 10.88
C ALA A 26 3.02 -4.91 10.77
N LEU A 27 3.30 -3.99 9.85
CA LEU A 27 4.63 -3.40 9.66
C LEU A 27 4.89 -2.15 10.52
N ASP A 28 3.91 -1.70 11.30
CA ASP A 28 3.96 -0.51 12.17
C ASP A 28 4.46 0.77 11.46
N ARG A 29 4.10 0.92 10.17
CA ARG A 29 4.47 2.08 9.37
C ARG A 29 3.48 2.32 8.22
N TYR A 30 3.49 3.53 7.71
CA TYR A 30 2.87 3.81 6.41
C TYR A 30 3.71 3.18 5.30
N GLY A 31 3.04 2.83 4.21
CA GLY A 31 3.70 2.58 2.94
C GLY A 31 4.16 3.89 2.29
N HIS A 32 5.11 3.79 1.36
CA HIS A 32 5.53 4.89 0.52
C HIS A 32 4.93 4.76 -0.88
N VAL A 33 4.81 5.88 -1.60
CA VAL A 33 4.21 5.92 -2.94
C VAL A 33 4.94 5.03 -3.96
N ASP A 34 6.25 4.87 -3.82
CA ASP A 34 7.09 4.02 -4.67
C ASP A 34 6.82 2.53 -4.48
N GLU A 35 6.41 2.10 -3.28
CA GLU A 35 6.01 0.71 -3.03
C GLU A 35 4.72 0.36 -3.81
N VAL A 36 3.76 1.29 -3.87
CA VAL A 36 2.55 1.14 -4.69
C VAL A 36 2.89 1.22 -6.18
N ALA A 37 3.72 2.19 -6.57
CA ALA A 37 4.14 2.36 -7.96
C ALA A 37 4.89 1.14 -8.50
N ALA A 38 5.70 0.47 -7.67
CA ALA A 38 6.39 -0.75 -8.04
C ALA A 38 5.41 -1.88 -8.37
N LEU A 39 4.36 -2.08 -7.56
CA LEU A 39 3.32 -3.07 -7.85
C LEU A 39 2.54 -2.71 -9.12
N VAL A 40 2.19 -1.42 -9.30
CA VAL A 40 1.55 -0.94 -10.54
C VAL A 40 2.42 -1.25 -11.75
N SER A 41 3.72 -0.94 -11.68
CA SER A 41 4.66 -1.20 -12.77
C SER A 41 4.79 -2.70 -13.08
N PHE A 42 4.79 -3.56 -12.06
CA PHE A 42 4.83 -5.00 -12.23
C PHE A 42 3.57 -5.51 -12.95
N VAL A 43 2.38 -5.10 -12.50
CA VAL A 43 1.12 -5.57 -13.12
C VAL A 43 0.88 -5.00 -14.52
N ALA A 44 1.46 -3.85 -14.83
CA ALA A 44 1.47 -3.28 -16.18
C ALA A 44 2.54 -3.92 -17.09
N GLY A 45 3.49 -4.67 -16.52
CA GLY A 45 4.60 -5.29 -17.23
C GLY A 45 4.23 -6.61 -17.93
N PRO A 46 5.07 -7.07 -18.87
CA PRO A 46 4.81 -8.30 -19.65
C PRO A 46 4.78 -9.57 -18.78
N GLU A 47 5.42 -9.54 -17.62
CA GLU A 47 5.45 -10.65 -16.65
C GLU A 47 4.07 -10.97 -16.08
N SER A 48 3.15 -9.98 -16.08
CA SER A 48 1.81 -10.10 -15.51
C SER A 48 0.73 -10.40 -16.55
N SER A 49 1.12 -10.85 -17.75
CA SER A 49 0.22 -10.98 -18.92
C SER A 49 -0.98 -11.92 -18.74
N TYR A 50 -0.98 -12.78 -17.70
CA TYR A 50 -2.08 -13.68 -17.37
C TYR A 50 -2.79 -13.33 -16.06
N MET A 51 -2.40 -12.24 -15.39
CA MET A 51 -3.06 -11.77 -14.18
C MET A 51 -4.27 -10.92 -14.55
N THR A 52 -5.47 -11.41 -14.22
CA THR A 52 -6.72 -10.66 -14.41
C THR A 52 -7.75 -11.07 -13.36
N GLY A 53 -8.67 -10.16 -13.01
CA GLY A 53 -9.74 -10.40 -12.03
C GLY A 53 -9.31 -10.49 -10.56
N ALA A 54 -8.03 -10.27 -10.25
CA ALA A 54 -7.49 -10.38 -8.90
C ALA A 54 -7.53 -9.06 -8.13
N ASN A 55 -7.76 -9.16 -6.82
CA ASN A 55 -7.52 -8.09 -5.85
C ASN A 55 -6.13 -8.29 -5.22
N LEU A 56 -5.22 -7.36 -5.49
CA LEU A 56 -3.83 -7.40 -4.97
C LEU A 56 -3.67 -6.38 -3.86
N THR A 57 -3.57 -6.85 -2.61
CA THR A 57 -3.39 -6.02 -1.41
C THR A 57 -1.92 -5.66 -1.21
N VAL A 58 -1.66 -4.38 -0.90
CA VAL A 58 -0.35 -3.83 -0.53
C VAL A 58 -0.54 -2.84 0.63
N ASP A 59 -0.85 -3.37 1.81
CA ASP A 59 -1.40 -2.58 2.92
C ASP A 59 -0.63 -2.68 4.23
N GLY A 60 0.60 -3.22 4.19
CA GLY A 60 1.41 -3.43 5.39
C GLY A 60 0.77 -4.39 6.40
N GLY A 61 -0.21 -5.22 5.99
CA GLY A 61 -0.92 -6.14 6.86
C GLY A 61 -2.09 -5.52 7.62
N THR A 62 -2.68 -4.43 7.11
CA THR A 62 -3.84 -3.76 7.74
C THR A 62 -5.07 -4.68 7.82
N ASN A 63 -5.21 -5.61 6.87
CA ASN A 63 -6.34 -6.53 6.79
C ASN A 63 -6.05 -7.97 7.26
N ALA A 64 -4.96 -8.18 8.01
CA ALA A 64 -4.50 -9.49 8.45
C ALA A 64 -5.24 -10.03 9.69
#